data_AF-A0AAW0IT46-F1
#
_entry.id   AF-A0AAW0IT46-F1
#
_cell.length_a   1.000
_cell.length_b   1.000
_cell.length_c   1.000
_cell.angle_alpha   90.00
_cell.angle_beta   90.00
_cell.angle_gamma   90.00
#
_symmetry.space_group_name_H-M   'P 1'
#
loop_
_entity.id
_entity.type
_entity.pdbx_description
1 polymer ?
#
loop_
_entity_poly.entity_id
_entity_poly.type
_entity_poly.pdbx_seq_one_letter_code
_entity_poly.pdbx_strand_id
1 'polypeptide(L)'
;MLDADSQGFSMRKVRVNYFRIINVIVGFMDIIKWVEEIRTWRNPMATILVHALFVMLVWFPDLIVPTLAFYVFVIGAWNYRFKSREPLPHFDPRISLVDGVDRDELDEEFDMVPSNRPNEVVRARYDKLRTVGARVQRILGDIASQGERVQALVTWRDPRATGIFVGLCFVVAMIMYMVPSKMVAMAFGFYYLRHPIFRDRMPSPVLNFFRRLPSLSDRIM
;
A
#
# COMPACT_ATOMS: atom_id res chain seq x y z
N MET A 1 -15.85 -23.52 -17.99
CA MET A 1 -16.57 -24.05 -16.82
C MET A 1 -15.76 -25.23 -16.27
N LEU A 2 -14.79 -24.94 -15.40
CA LEU A 2 -13.98 -25.93 -14.65
C LEU A 2 -13.67 -25.37 -13.24
N ASP A 3 -14.65 -24.69 -12.65
CA ASP A 3 -14.59 -24.22 -11.25
C ASP A 3 -15.40 -25.19 -10.38
N ALA A 4 -15.02 -26.46 -10.39
CA ALA A 4 -15.61 -27.48 -9.52
C ALA A 4 -14.52 -28.04 -8.60
N ASP A 5 -14.65 -27.72 -7.32
CA ASP A 5 -14.12 -28.44 -6.16
C ASP A 5 -12.60 -28.62 -6.01
N SER A 6 -11.91 -27.54 -5.62
CA SER A 6 -10.82 -27.70 -4.65
C SER A 6 -10.83 -26.59 -3.60
N GLN A 7 -11.89 -26.57 -2.79
CA GLN A 7 -12.00 -25.81 -1.53
C GLN A 7 -11.02 -26.33 -0.43
N GLY A 8 -10.03 -27.13 -0.79
CA GLY A 8 -8.94 -27.55 0.08
C GLY A 8 -7.95 -26.41 0.32
N PHE A 9 -7.76 -26.06 1.60
CA PHE A 9 -6.68 -25.18 2.04
C PHE A 9 -5.32 -25.82 1.70
N SER A 10 -4.41 -25.06 1.09
CA SER A 10 -3.06 -25.51 0.78
C SER A 10 -2.07 -24.39 1.07
N MET A 11 -1.01 -24.70 1.82
CA MET A 11 0.10 -23.78 2.06
C MET A 11 0.79 -23.33 0.78
N ARG A 12 0.82 -24.17 -0.25
CA ARG A 12 1.37 -23.82 -1.57
C ARG A 12 0.51 -22.76 -2.26
N LYS A 13 -0.82 -22.93 -2.29
CA LYS A 13 -1.74 -21.91 -2.84
C LYS A 13 -1.57 -20.56 -2.11
N VAL A 14 -1.43 -20.59 -0.79
CA VAL A 14 -1.17 -19.39 0.02
C VAL A 14 0.17 -18.74 -0.35
N ARG A 15 1.25 -19.52 -0.50
CA ARG A 15 2.58 -19.01 -0.87
C ARG A 15 2.59 -18.41 -2.28
N VAL A 16 1.95 -19.04 -3.25
CA VAL A 16 1.81 -18.51 -4.62
C VAL A 16 1.05 -17.18 -4.61
N ASN A 17 -0.07 -17.12 -3.90
CA ASN A 17 -0.84 -15.87 -3.75
C ASN A 17 -0.02 -14.79 -3.01
N TYR A 18 0.76 -15.17 -2.00
CA TYR A 18 1.66 -14.27 -1.27
C TYR A 18 2.74 -13.67 -2.18
N PHE A 19 3.39 -14.48 -3.03
CA PHE A 19 4.37 -13.95 -3.99
C PHE A 19 3.74 -13.04 -5.04
N ARG A 20 2.52 -13.36 -5.52
CA ARG A 20 1.78 -12.46 -6.43
C ARG A 20 1.51 -11.11 -5.78
N ILE A 21 1.07 -11.10 -4.52
CA ILE A 21 0.86 -9.88 -3.74
C ILE A 21 2.18 -9.13 -3.56
N ILE A 22 3.27 -9.81 -3.18
CA ILE A 22 4.59 -9.20 -3.06
C ILE A 22 5.02 -8.54 -4.37
N ASN A 23 4.84 -9.18 -5.52
CA ASN A 23 5.23 -8.58 -6.80
C ASN A 23 4.48 -7.28 -7.08
N VAL A 24 3.19 -7.21 -6.74
CA VAL A 24 2.41 -5.96 -6.84
C VAL A 24 2.92 -4.92 -5.83
N ILE A 25 3.22 -5.34 -4.61
CA ILE A 25 3.77 -4.46 -3.55
C ILE A 25 5.16 -3.94 -3.94
N VAL A 26 6.02 -4.75 -4.57
CA VAL A 26 7.34 -4.33 -5.03
C VAL A 26 7.22 -3.23 -6.07
N GLY A 27 6.34 -3.39 -7.07
CA GLY A 27 6.06 -2.32 -8.04
C GLY A 27 5.58 -1.03 -7.35
N PHE A 28 4.70 -1.14 -6.36
CA PHE A 28 4.25 0.01 -5.56
C PHE A 28 5.37 0.63 -4.72
N MET A 29 6.22 -0.18 -4.10
CA MET A 29 7.38 0.28 -3.33
C MET A 29 8.39 1.00 -4.21
N ASP A 30 8.59 0.56 -5.45
CA ASP A 30 9.49 1.22 -6.39
C ASP A 30 8.96 2.60 -6.81
N ILE A 31 7.63 2.75 -6.96
CA ILE A 31 6.99 4.07 -7.13
C ILE A 31 7.23 4.96 -5.90
N ILE A 32 7.03 4.44 -4.68
CA ILE A 32 7.28 5.20 -3.46
C ILE A 32 8.74 5.65 -3.37
N LYS A 33 9.68 4.74 -3.65
CA LYS A 33 11.11 5.07 -3.67
C LYS A 33 11.42 6.14 -4.70
N TRP A 34 10.89 6.03 -5.92
CA TRP A 34 11.07 7.04 -6.96
C TRP A 34 10.54 8.42 -6.54
N VAL A 35 9.37 8.46 -5.89
CA VAL A 35 8.83 9.71 -5.31
C VAL A 35 9.75 10.27 -4.23
N GLU A 36 10.30 9.43 -3.35
CA GLU A 36 11.24 9.88 -2.32
C GLU A 36 12.58 10.33 -2.94
N GLU A 37 13.03 9.74 -4.04
CA GLU A 37 14.22 10.18 -4.79
C GLU A 37 14.04 11.57 -5.41
N ILE A 38 12.86 11.85 -5.97
CA ILE A 38 12.49 13.20 -6.44
C ILE A 38 12.47 14.16 -5.25
N ARG A 39 11.84 13.76 -4.15
CA ARG A 39 11.70 14.60 -2.95
C ARG A 39 13.03 14.88 -2.27
N THR A 40 13.98 13.95 -2.33
CA THR A 40 15.34 14.12 -1.81
C THR A 40 16.28 14.80 -2.80
N TRP A 41 15.77 15.21 -3.97
CA TRP A 41 16.52 15.88 -5.04
C TRP A 41 17.75 15.07 -5.49
N ARG A 42 17.67 13.73 -5.43
CA ARG A 42 18.79 12.85 -5.77
C ARG A 42 19.20 12.98 -7.24
N ASN A 43 18.22 13.18 -8.12
CA ASN A 43 18.44 13.56 -9.52
C ASN A 43 17.80 14.94 -9.77
N PRO A 44 18.59 16.03 -9.78
CA PRO A 44 18.04 17.37 -9.85
C PRO A 44 17.35 17.64 -11.20
N MET A 45 17.82 17.06 -12.30
CA MET A 45 17.20 17.20 -13.62
C MET A 45 15.80 16.57 -13.66
N ALA A 46 15.67 15.34 -13.16
CA ALA A 46 14.36 14.67 -13.08
C ALA A 46 13.41 15.44 -12.15
N THR A 47 13.91 15.96 -11.04
CA THR A 47 13.12 16.73 -10.08
C THR A 47 12.63 18.05 -10.69
N ILE A 48 13.50 18.79 -11.39
CA ILE A 48 13.12 20.02 -12.10
C ILE A 48 12.06 19.72 -13.18
N LEU A 49 12.21 18.62 -13.92
CA LEU A 49 11.22 18.20 -14.92
C LEU A 49 9.86 17.92 -14.28
N VAL A 50 9.83 17.21 -13.15
CA VAL A 50 8.59 16.95 -12.39
C VAL A 50 7.97 18.25 -11.88
N HIS A 51 8.76 19.21 -11.39
CA HIS A 51 8.26 20.53 -10.99
C HIS A 51 7.68 21.30 -12.18
N ALA A 52 8.36 21.31 -13.32
CA ALA A 52 7.89 21.99 -14.52
C ALA A 52 6.58 21.38 -15.03
N LEU A 53 6.49 20.05 -15.09
CA LEU A 53 5.27 19.32 -15.44
C LEU A 53 4.15 19.59 -14.45
N PHE A 54 4.44 19.63 -13.15
CA PHE A 54 3.47 19.98 -12.12
C PHE A 54 2.91 21.39 -12.29
N VAL A 55 3.77 22.40 -12.49
CA VAL A 55 3.35 23.79 -12.74
C VAL A 55 2.48 23.88 -14.00
N MET A 56 2.88 23.19 -15.07
CA MET A 56 2.11 23.13 -16.32
C MET A 56 0.69 22.57 -16.10
N LEU A 57 0.57 21.46 -15.36
CA LEU A 57 -0.73 20.82 -15.06
C LEU A 57 -1.62 21.69 -14.17
N VAL A 58 -1.03 22.41 -13.20
CA VAL A 58 -1.80 23.34 -12.34
C VAL A 58 -2.31 24.54 -13.15
N TRP A 59 -1.53 25.02 -14.12
CA TRP A 59 -1.95 26.14 -14.96
C TRP A 59 -3.04 25.74 -15.96
N PHE A 60 -2.93 24.53 -16.52
CA PHE A 60 -3.84 23.95 -17.51
C PHE A 60 -4.46 22.63 -17.01
N PRO A 61 -5.51 22.68 -16.18
CA PRO A 61 -6.14 21.49 -15.63
C PRO A 61 -6.77 20.58 -16.70
N ASP A 62 -7.17 21.15 -17.85
CA ASP A 62 -7.70 20.37 -18.97
C ASP A 62 -6.67 19.40 -19.58
N LEU A 63 -5.37 19.64 -19.35
CA LEU A 63 -4.28 18.76 -19.78
C LEU A 63 -4.05 17.56 -18.85
N ILE A 64 -4.70 17.49 -17.68
CA ILE A 64 -4.53 16.37 -16.73
C ILE A 64 -4.94 15.05 -17.37
N VAL A 65 -6.12 14.99 -18.00
CA VAL A 65 -6.63 13.76 -18.61
C VAL A 65 -5.76 13.32 -19.81
N PRO A 66 -5.41 14.20 -20.77
CA PRO A 66 -4.52 13.86 -21.87
C PRO A 66 -3.13 13.38 -21.42
N THR A 67 -2.51 14.04 -20.45
CA THR A 67 -1.17 13.67 -19.96
C THR A 67 -1.18 12.32 -19.25
N LEU A 68 -2.21 12.03 -18.44
CA LEU A 68 -2.36 10.72 -17.80
C LEU A 68 -2.58 9.61 -18.84
N ALA A 69 -3.46 9.84 -19.81
CA ALA A 69 -3.71 8.89 -20.90
C ALA A 69 -2.43 8.63 -21.71
N PHE A 70 -1.65 9.67 -22.00
CA PHE A 70 -0.36 9.55 -22.67
C PHE A 70 0.64 8.74 -21.83
N TYR A 71 0.69 8.96 -20.51
CA TYR A 71 1.59 8.21 -19.63
C TYR A 71 1.25 6.71 -19.60
N VAL A 72 -0.04 6.38 -19.47
CA VAL A 72 -0.53 5.00 -19.55
C VAL A 72 -0.24 4.39 -20.93
N PHE A 73 -0.41 5.16 -22.00
CA PHE A 73 -0.07 4.73 -23.35
C PHE A 73 1.42 4.44 -23.51
N VAL A 74 2.31 5.32 -23.04
CA VAL A 74 3.77 5.12 -23.09
C VAL A 74 4.18 3.92 -22.26
N ILE A 75 3.65 3.75 -21.05
CA ILE A 75 3.90 2.57 -20.22
C ILE A 75 3.38 1.31 -20.93
N GLY A 76 2.18 1.35 -21.50
CA GLY A 76 1.59 0.24 -22.24
C GLY A 76 2.42 -0.14 -23.48
N ALA A 77 2.88 0.86 -24.24
CA ALA A 77 3.73 0.69 -25.41
C ALA A 77 5.13 0.20 -25.04
N TRP A 78 5.71 0.72 -23.96
CA TRP A 78 6.99 0.27 -23.41
C TRP A 78 6.89 -1.17 -22.94
N ASN A 79 5.86 -1.49 -22.17
CA ASN A 79 5.56 -2.86 -21.75
C ASN A 79 5.32 -3.75 -22.98
N TYR A 80 4.63 -3.28 -24.01
CA TYR A 80 4.44 -4.05 -25.24
C TYR A 80 5.76 -4.30 -25.99
N ARG A 81 6.64 -3.29 -26.04
CA ARG A 81 7.91 -3.32 -26.78
C ARG A 81 9.02 -4.11 -26.07
N PHE A 82 9.03 -4.09 -24.75
CA PHE A 82 9.99 -4.78 -23.88
C PHE A 82 9.43 -6.04 -23.23
N LYS A 83 8.14 -6.35 -23.41
CA LYS A 83 7.62 -7.69 -23.19
C LYS A 83 8.39 -8.60 -24.13
N SER A 84 9.33 -9.34 -23.54
CA SER A 84 10.08 -10.37 -24.22
C SER A 84 9.12 -11.18 -25.07
N ARG A 85 9.52 -11.43 -26.32
CA ARG A 85 8.94 -12.43 -27.22
C ARG A 85 9.15 -13.86 -26.67
N GLU A 86 8.97 -14.04 -25.36
CA GLU A 86 8.91 -15.37 -24.78
C GLU A 86 7.49 -15.89 -25.02
N PRO A 87 7.35 -17.06 -25.66
CA PRO A 87 6.05 -17.70 -25.77
C PRO A 87 5.52 -17.92 -24.36
N LEU A 88 4.26 -17.56 -24.13
CA LEU A 88 3.57 -17.78 -22.85
C LEU A 88 3.88 -19.20 -22.37
N PRO A 89 4.62 -19.38 -21.26
CA PRO A 89 4.70 -20.68 -20.64
C PRO A 89 3.27 -20.94 -20.17
N HIS A 90 2.60 -21.94 -20.77
CA HIS A 90 1.33 -22.45 -20.22
C HIS A 90 1.47 -22.88 -18.76
N PHE A 91 2.70 -22.95 -18.26
CA PHE A 91 3.05 -23.24 -16.90
C PHE A 91 4.36 -22.54 -16.54
N ASP A 92 4.31 -21.50 -15.69
CA ASP A 92 5.51 -20.85 -15.16
C ASP A 92 6.01 -21.64 -13.93
N PRO A 93 7.17 -22.33 -13.99
CA PRO A 93 7.71 -23.11 -12.86
C PRO A 93 8.05 -22.22 -11.66
N ARG A 94 8.42 -20.95 -11.94
CA ARG A 94 8.75 -19.92 -10.92
C ARG A 94 7.53 -19.37 -10.20
N ILE A 95 6.37 -19.26 -10.89
CA ILE A 95 5.11 -18.84 -10.26
C ILE A 95 4.47 -20.02 -9.51
N SER A 96 4.72 -21.25 -9.93
CA SER A 96 4.17 -22.48 -9.33
C SER A 96 5.04 -23.10 -8.24
N LEU A 97 6.23 -22.54 -7.96
CA LEU A 97 7.19 -23.02 -6.95
C LEU A 97 7.46 -24.53 -7.01
N VAL A 98 7.44 -25.12 -8.22
CA VAL A 98 7.56 -26.57 -8.40
C VAL A 98 8.97 -27.07 -8.05
N ASP A 99 10.00 -26.24 -8.18
CA ASP A 99 11.41 -26.65 -7.99
C ASP A 99 11.86 -26.73 -6.52
N GLY A 100 10.97 -26.53 -5.55
CA GLY A 100 11.30 -26.59 -4.12
C GLY A 100 10.16 -27.08 -3.23
N VAL A 101 9.27 -27.93 -3.77
CA VAL A 101 8.15 -28.48 -3.01
C VAL A 101 8.70 -29.46 -1.98
N ASP A 102 8.66 -29.04 -0.71
CA ASP A 102 8.86 -29.94 0.43
C ASP A 102 7.78 -31.03 0.38
N ARG A 103 8.17 -32.31 0.52
CA ARG A 103 7.24 -33.45 0.35
C ARG A 103 6.01 -33.32 1.25
N ASP A 104 6.20 -32.69 2.41
CA ASP A 104 5.17 -32.39 3.40
C ASP A 104 4.07 -31.41 2.93
N GLU A 105 4.40 -30.47 2.03
CA GLU A 105 3.45 -29.49 1.45
C GLU A 105 2.59 -30.14 0.35
N LEU A 106 3.17 -31.06 -0.43
CA LEU A 106 2.42 -31.84 -1.42
C LEU A 106 1.49 -32.86 -0.74
N ASP A 107 1.99 -33.52 0.31
CA ASP A 107 1.20 -34.41 1.17
C ASP A 107 0.08 -33.70 1.95
N GLU A 108 0.06 -32.36 2.01
CA GLU A 108 -1.04 -31.56 2.57
C GLU A 108 -2.16 -31.31 1.54
N GLU A 109 -1.82 -31.20 0.25
CA GLU A 109 -2.80 -30.99 -0.84
C GLU A 109 -3.63 -32.25 -1.13
N PHE A 110 -3.05 -33.43 -0.88
CA PHE A 110 -3.70 -34.73 -1.10
C PHE A 110 -4.33 -35.33 0.17
N ASP A 111 -4.25 -34.64 1.31
CA ASP A 111 -4.88 -35.12 2.54
C ASP A 111 -6.38 -34.82 2.53
N MET A 112 -7.20 -35.85 2.73
CA MET A 112 -8.65 -35.69 2.84
C MET A 112 -8.99 -35.13 4.22
N VAL A 113 -10.15 -34.48 4.35
CA VAL A 113 -10.71 -34.11 5.65
C VAL A 113 -11.76 -35.16 6.03
N PRO A 114 -11.62 -35.91 7.14
CA PRO A 114 -10.59 -35.84 8.18
C PRO A 114 -9.24 -36.46 7.76
N SER A 115 -8.14 -35.90 8.30
CA SER A 115 -6.76 -36.30 7.96
C SER A 115 -6.47 -37.75 8.34
N ASN A 116 -5.81 -38.49 7.44
CA ASN A 116 -5.33 -39.85 7.69
C ASN A 116 -3.89 -39.88 8.25
N ARG A 117 -3.32 -38.72 8.59
CA ARG A 117 -1.91 -38.56 8.97
C ARG A 117 -1.71 -38.65 10.50
N PRO A 118 -0.51 -39.03 10.98
CA PRO A 118 -0.23 -39.10 12.41
C PRO A 118 -0.40 -37.73 13.09
N ASN A 119 -0.88 -37.74 14.32
CA ASN A 119 -1.23 -36.55 15.10
C ASN A 119 -0.08 -35.52 15.21
N GLU A 120 1.18 -35.97 15.20
CA GLU A 120 2.36 -35.08 15.25
C GLU A 120 2.48 -34.18 14.01
N VAL A 121 2.18 -34.72 12.83
CA VAL A 121 2.23 -33.97 11.55
C VAL A 121 1.07 -32.97 11.49
N VAL A 122 -0.11 -33.36 11.96
CA VAL A 122 -1.28 -32.47 12.06
C VAL A 122 -0.98 -31.31 13.03
N ARG A 123 -0.33 -31.60 14.16
CA ARG A 123 0.07 -30.58 15.15
C ARG A 123 1.08 -29.59 14.57
N ALA A 124 2.10 -30.06 13.86
CA ALA A 124 3.08 -29.19 13.21
C ALA A 124 2.45 -28.28 12.14
N ARG A 125 1.50 -28.79 11.35
CA ARG A 125 0.73 -27.98 10.37
C ARG A 125 -0.14 -26.93 11.07
N TYR A 126 -0.82 -27.30 12.14
CA TYR A 126 -1.62 -26.38 12.95
C TYR A 126 -0.78 -25.26 13.56
N ASP A 127 0.39 -25.56 14.13
CA ASP A 127 1.27 -24.55 14.72
C ASP A 127 1.78 -23.55 13.66
N LYS A 128 2.12 -24.02 12.44
CA LYS A 128 2.45 -23.15 11.30
C LYS A 128 1.29 -22.20 10.97
N LEU A 129 0.07 -22.72 10.82
CA LEU A 129 -1.15 -21.91 10.61
C LEU A 129 -1.37 -20.88 11.73
N ARG A 130 -1.18 -21.29 12.99
CA ARG A 130 -1.33 -20.43 14.16
C ARG A 130 -0.35 -19.26 14.16
N THR A 131 0.91 -19.47 13.75
CA THR A 131 1.90 -18.38 13.67
C THR A 131 1.55 -17.35 12.58
N VAL A 132 1.04 -17.81 11.43
CA VAL A 132 0.57 -16.93 10.35
C VAL A 132 -0.67 -16.17 10.80
N GLY A 133 -1.64 -16.86 11.40
CA GLY A 133 -2.85 -16.27 11.97
C GLY A 133 -2.53 -15.19 13.01
N ALA A 134 -1.58 -15.44 13.91
CA ALA A 134 -1.14 -14.46 14.90
C ALA A 134 -0.48 -13.21 14.29
N ARG A 135 0.19 -13.35 13.14
CA ARG A 135 0.73 -12.19 12.40
C ARG A 135 -0.38 -11.39 11.74
N VAL A 136 -1.32 -12.07 11.08
CA VAL A 136 -2.49 -11.43 10.44
C VAL A 136 -3.34 -10.72 11.48
N GLN A 137 -3.59 -11.34 12.64
CA GLN A 137 -4.32 -10.73 13.75
C GLN A 137 -3.64 -9.44 14.26
N ARG A 138 -2.31 -9.43 14.39
CA ARG A 138 -1.58 -8.21 14.77
C ARG A 138 -1.77 -7.09 13.74
N ILE A 139 -1.61 -7.39 12.46
CA ILE A 139 -1.78 -6.40 11.38
C ILE A 139 -3.23 -5.87 11.35
N LEU A 140 -4.23 -6.76 11.46
CA LEU A 140 -5.63 -6.36 11.52
C LEU A 140 -5.94 -5.51 12.76
N GLY A 141 -5.36 -5.85 13.92
CA GLY A 141 -5.47 -5.05 15.14
C GLY A 141 -4.87 -3.65 14.99
N ASP A 142 -3.71 -3.54 14.35
CA ASP A 142 -3.08 -2.24 14.05
C ASP A 142 -3.98 -1.40 13.13
N ILE A 143 -4.54 -1.99 12.08
CA ILE A 143 -5.47 -1.31 11.16
C ILE A 143 -6.75 -0.87 11.89
N ALA A 144 -7.33 -1.75 12.70
CA ALA A 144 -8.52 -1.45 13.49
C ALA A 144 -8.27 -0.29 14.46
N SER A 145 -7.14 -0.31 15.19
CA SER A 145 -6.79 0.76 16.12
C SER A 145 -6.59 2.12 15.42
N GLN A 146 -6.02 2.13 14.20
CA GLN A 146 -5.90 3.35 13.40
C GLN A 146 -7.28 3.84 12.93
N GLY A 147 -8.14 2.92 12.49
CA GLY A 147 -9.52 3.22 12.10
C GLY A 147 -10.33 3.80 13.25
N GLU A 148 -10.25 3.21 14.43
CA GLU A 148 -10.91 3.70 15.65
C GLU A 148 -10.45 5.11 16.04
N ARG A 149 -9.15 5.42 15.91
CA ARG A 149 -8.62 6.76 16.15
C ARG A 149 -9.19 7.79 15.17
N VAL A 150 -9.33 7.42 13.90
CA VAL A 150 -9.98 8.28 12.89
C VAL A 150 -11.47 8.44 13.20
N GLN A 151 -12.15 7.35 13.55
CA GLN A 151 -13.56 7.38 13.90
C GLN A 151 -13.81 8.22 15.15
N ALA A 152 -12.94 8.17 16.16
CA ALA A 152 -13.02 8.98 17.38
C ALA A 152 -12.91 10.47 17.08
N LEU A 153 -12.09 10.88 16.10
CA LEU A 153 -12.00 12.27 15.64
C LEU A 153 -13.32 12.73 15.00
N VAL A 154 -13.97 11.88 14.21
CA VAL A 154 -15.22 12.19 13.49
C VAL A 154 -16.45 12.14 14.42
N THR A 155 -16.47 11.25 15.41
CA THR A 155 -17.63 11.01 16.30
C THR A 155 -17.65 11.89 17.57
N TRP A 156 -16.83 12.95 17.63
CA TRP A 156 -16.83 13.93 18.74
C TRP A 156 -16.53 13.33 20.13
N ARG A 157 -15.87 12.16 20.20
CA ARG A 157 -15.64 11.47 21.48
C ARG A 157 -14.62 12.20 22.36
N ASP A 158 -13.69 12.94 21.75
CA ASP A 158 -12.76 13.84 22.43
C ASP A 158 -13.01 15.30 22.01
N PRO A 159 -13.73 16.11 22.80
CA PRO A 159 -14.14 17.47 22.41
C PRO A 159 -12.94 18.40 22.13
N ARG A 160 -11.79 18.15 22.76
CA ARG A 160 -10.55 18.89 22.51
C ARG A 160 -9.91 18.55 21.16
N ALA A 161 -9.90 17.27 20.79
CA ALA A 161 -9.26 16.83 19.55
C ALA A 161 -10.13 17.11 18.33
N THR A 162 -11.44 16.85 18.43
CA THR A 162 -12.40 17.18 17.37
C THR A 162 -12.51 18.69 17.19
N GLY A 163 -12.44 19.50 18.25
CA GLY A 163 -12.40 20.97 18.14
C GLY A 163 -11.21 21.49 17.33
N ILE A 164 -10.00 20.97 17.57
CA ILE A 164 -8.81 21.30 16.78
C ILE A 164 -8.97 20.86 15.32
N PHE A 165 -9.53 19.66 15.09
CA PHE A 165 -9.76 19.15 13.75
C PHE A 165 -10.78 19.99 12.97
N VAL A 166 -11.94 20.31 13.56
CA VAL A 166 -12.98 21.14 12.95
C VAL A 166 -12.46 22.55 12.70
N GLY A 167 -11.73 23.15 13.65
CA GLY A 167 -11.07 24.44 13.46
C GLY A 167 -10.07 24.43 12.31
N LEU A 168 -9.25 23.37 12.21
CA LEU A 168 -8.32 23.18 11.10
C LEU A 168 -9.07 23.01 9.76
N CYS A 169 -10.13 22.22 9.71
CA CYS A 169 -10.99 22.08 8.53
C CYS A 169 -11.61 23.42 8.11
N PHE A 170 -12.08 24.23 9.07
CA PHE A 170 -12.62 25.56 8.81
C PHE A 170 -11.56 26.50 8.24
N VAL A 171 -10.35 26.52 8.81
CA VAL A 171 -9.22 27.31 8.29
C VAL A 171 -8.85 26.86 6.87
N VAL A 172 -8.75 25.55 6.63
CA VAL A 172 -8.48 25.01 5.29
C VAL A 172 -9.57 25.41 4.30
N ALA A 173 -10.85 25.31 4.68
CA ALA A 173 -11.97 25.73 3.85
C ALA A 173 -11.92 27.24 3.53
N MET A 174 -11.60 28.07 4.52
CA MET A 174 -11.44 29.52 4.34
C MET A 174 -10.27 29.85 3.40
N ILE A 175 -9.13 29.17 3.54
CA ILE A 175 -7.98 29.31 2.63
C ILE A 175 -8.38 28.88 1.21
N MET A 176 -9.04 27.74 1.04
CA MET A 176 -9.49 27.28 -0.28
C MET A 176 -10.56 28.16 -0.91
N TYR A 177 -11.35 28.88 -0.10
CA TYR A 177 -12.33 29.84 -0.57
C TYR A 177 -11.69 31.17 -0.99
N MET A 178 -10.75 31.69 -0.20
CA MET A 178 -10.09 32.98 -0.49
C MET A 178 -9.00 32.89 -1.54
N VAL A 179 -8.28 31.75 -1.60
CA VAL A 179 -7.14 31.56 -2.49
C VAL A 179 -7.60 30.75 -3.71
N PRO A 180 -7.31 31.21 -4.95
CA PRO A 180 -7.60 30.44 -6.15
C PRO A 180 -7.00 29.03 -6.04
N SER A 181 -7.78 27.99 -6.35
CA SER A 181 -7.38 26.59 -6.22
C SER A 181 -6.03 26.27 -6.88
N LYS A 182 -5.70 26.98 -7.99
CA LYS A 182 -4.41 26.91 -8.67
C LYS A 182 -3.23 27.32 -7.77
N MET A 183 -3.38 28.40 -7.01
CA MET A 183 -2.31 28.87 -6.12
C MET A 183 -2.14 27.95 -4.90
N VAL A 184 -3.25 27.40 -4.36
CA VAL A 184 -3.20 26.39 -3.29
C VAL A 184 -2.48 25.14 -3.77
N ALA A 185 -2.83 24.63 -4.96
CA ALA A 185 -2.18 23.48 -5.55
C ALA A 185 -0.68 23.73 -5.77
N MET A 186 -0.30 24.89 -6.34
CA MET A 186 1.11 25.27 -6.51
C MET A 186 1.86 25.31 -5.17
N ALA A 187 1.34 26.03 -4.19
CA ALA A 187 1.97 26.15 -2.88
C ALA A 187 2.15 24.78 -2.20
N PHE A 188 1.13 23.92 -2.28
CA PHE A 188 1.18 22.56 -1.73
C PHE A 188 2.22 21.69 -2.45
N GLY A 189 2.26 21.72 -3.78
CA GLY A 189 3.22 20.93 -4.55
C GLY A 189 4.67 21.37 -4.32
N PHE A 190 4.94 22.67 -4.34
CA PHE A 190 6.28 23.20 -4.02
C PHE A 190 6.68 22.95 -2.56
N TYR A 191 5.73 22.99 -1.62
CA TYR A 191 6.01 22.64 -0.23
C TYR A 191 6.31 21.14 -0.06
N TYR A 192 5.57 20.27 -0.75
CA TYR A 192 5.77 18.82 -0.69
C TYR A 192 7.12 18.39 -1.30
N LEU A 193 7.47 18.98 -2.46
CA LEU A 193 8.70 18.74 -3.20
C LEU A 193 9.87 19.67 -2.81
N ARG A 194 9.70 20.44 -1.72
CA ARG A 194 10.68 21.40 -1.21
C ARG A 194 12.07 20.78 -1.08
N HIS A 195 13.08 21.55 -1.46
CA HIS A 195 14.49 21.14 -1.39
C HIS A 195 14.86 20.66 0.03
N PRO A 196 15.59 19.53 0.18
CA PRO A 196 15.87 18.91 1.48
C PRO A 196 16.63 19.81 2.46
N ILE A 197 17.42 20.77 1.97
CA ILE A 197 18.11 21.79 2.80
C ILE A 197 17.14 22.56 3.69
N PHE A 198 15.89 22.71 3.27
CA PHE A 198 14.91 23.46 4.01
C PHE A 198 13.95 22.58 4.83
N ARG A 199 14.17 21.28 4.91
CA ARG A 199 13.28 20.33 5.60
C ARG A 199 13.87 19.98 6.97
N ASP A 200 13.24 20.48 8.04
CA ASP A 200 13.59 20.07 9.40
C ASP A 200 13.28 18.58 9.62
N ARG A 201 14.20 17.86 10.28
CA ARG A 201 14.15 16.41 10.55
C ARG A 201 13.15 16.02 11.65
N MET A 202 12.41 16.95 12.23
CA MET A 202 11.50 16.66 13.33
C MET A 202 10.21 15.99 12.84
N PRO A 203 9.67 14.97 13.57
CA PRO A 203 8.38 14.38 13.23
C PRO A 203 7.31 15.47 13.24
N SER A 204 6.41 15.46 12.26
CA SER A 204 5.40 16.52 12.14
C SER A 204 4.55 16.60 13.42
N PRO A 205 4.18 17.81 13.88
CA PRO A 205 3.34 17.99 15.06
C PRO A 205 2.04 17.19 14.98
N VAL A 206 1.51 17.04 13.75
CA VAL A 206 0.32 16.24 13.43
C VAL A 206 0.52 14.76 13.75
N LEU A 207 1.65 14.14 13.34
CA LEU A 207 1.95 12.75 13.67
C LEU A 207 2.09 12.51 15.19
N ASN A 208 2.66 13.49 15.90
CA ASN A 208 2.79 13.43 17.36
C ASN A 208 1.43 13.55 18.06
N PHE A 209 0.52 14.36 17.52
CA PHE A 209 -0.86 14.47 17.99
C PHE A 209 -1.65 13.18 17.77
N PHE A 210 -1.58 12.57 16.59
CA PHE A 210 -2.25 11.29 16.29
C PHE A 210 -1.76 10.12 17.17
N ARG A 211 -0.47 10.10 17.53
CA ARG A 211 0.07 9.10 18.47
C ARG A 211 -0.43 9.28 19.91
N ARG A 212 -0.87 10.48 20.28
CA ARG A 212 -1.38 10.80 21.63
C ARG A 212 -2.88 10.56 21.77
N LEU A 213 -3.59 10.23 20.69
CA LEU A 213 -5.01 9.89 20.76
C LEU A 213 -5.19 8.51 21.42
N PRO A 214 -6.12 8.38 22.38
CA PRO A 214 -6.39 7.11 23.04
C PRO A 214 -6.86 6.05 22.03
N SER A 215 -6.30 4.85 22.08
CA SER A 215 -6.76 3.68 21.34
C SER A 215 -7.58 2.77 22.27
N LEU A 216 -8.67 2.19 21.77
CA LEU A 216 -9.52 1.28 22.58
C LEU A 216 -8.81 -0.03 22.95
N SER A 217 -7.65 -0.32 22.36
CA SER A 217 -6.74 -1.40 22.79
C SER A 217 -6.37 -1.32 24.28
N ASP A 218 -6.35 -0.12 24.88
CA ASP A 218 -6.07 0.06 26.31
C ASP A 218 -7.21 -0.43 27.22
N ARG A 219 -8.38 -0.78 26.66
CA ARG A 219 -9.52 -1.36 27.41
C ARG A 219 -9.67 -2.87 27.24
N ILE A 220 -8.77 -3.51 26.49
CA ILE A 220 -8.81 -4.95 26.17
C ILE A 220 -7.77 -5.75 27.01
N MET A 221 -6.97 -5.08 27.85
CA MET A 221 -6.28 -5.73 28.98
C MET A 221 -7.23 -5.91 30.16
#